data_AF-A0A427YHB3-F1
#
_entry.id   AF-A0A427YHB3-F1
#
_cell.length_a   1.000
_cell.length_b   1.000
_cell.length_c   1.000
_cell.angle_alpha   90.00
_cell.angle_beta   90.00
_cell.angle_gamma   90.00
#
_symmetry.space_group_name_H-M   'P 1'
#
loop_
_entity.id
_entity.type
_entity.pdbx_description
1 polymer ?
#
loop_
_entity_poly.entity_id
_entity_poly.type
_entity_poly.pdbx_seq_one_letter_code
_entity_poly.pdbx_strand_id
1 'polypeptide(L)'
;MFRLTYDTNVTGPHLLTTALAPLLLKSASPRLIFLASGTASFKLSEDDTFILNHAPEPGWPKQTFRELPAYKSSKIALNMIMRDWERLLRKDGVKVWAVNPGFLATGLGGDVEVLKKIGAGEPRLGGEILRNVVEGKYDALQGKVISRHGKDGVQAW
;
A
#
# COMPACT_ATOMS: atom_id res chain seq x y z
N MET A 1 0.59 17.88 9.23
CA MET A 1 0.49 16.88 8.14
C MET A 1 0.22 15.47 8.67
N PHE A 2 0.95 15.01 9.69
CA PHE A 2 0.86 13.65 10.24
C PHE A 2 -0.57 13.11 10.50
N ARG A 3 -1.41 13.88 11.23
CA ARG A 3 -2.81 13.49 11.50
C ARG A 3 -3.61 13.29 10.23
N LEU A 4 -3.55 14.24 9.29
CA LEU A 4 -4.25 14.14 8.01
C LEU A 4 -3.82 12.89 7.24
N THR A 5 -2.52 12.57 7.23
CA THR A 5 -2.00 11.34 6.60
C THR A 5 -2.61 10.08 7.22
N TYR A 6 -2.74 10.01 8.55
CA TYR A 6 -3.35 8.87 9.23
C TYR A 6 -4.87 8.80 9.01
N ASP A 7 -5.56 9.94 9.10
CA ASP A 7 -7.00 10.02 8.87
C ASP A 7 -7.35 9.56 7.45
N THR A 8 -6.56 9.96 6.45
CA THR A 8 -6.77 9.56 5.04
C THR A 8 -6.31 8.13 4.73
N ASN A 9 -5.15 7.68 5.24
CA ASN A 9 -4.57 6.40 4.83
C ASN A 9 -4.95 5.22 5.73
N VAL A 10 -5.44 5.46 6.94
CA VAL A 10 -5.66 4.43 7.97
C VAL A 10 -7.11 4.43 8.42
N THR A 11 -7.54 5.52 9.07
CA THR A 11 -8.89 5.63 9.64
C THR A 11 -9.96 5.60 8.56
N GLY A 12 -9.81 6.40 7.51
CA GLY A 12 -10.75 6.47 6.40
C GLY A 12 -11.04 5.11 5.74
N PRO A 13 -10.00 4.38 5.27
CA PRO A 13 -10.18 3.04 4.73
C PRO A 13 -10.85 2.07 5.71
N HIS A 14 -10.46 2.07 6.99
CA HIS A 14 -11.07 1.20 7.99
C HIS A 14 -12.56 1.48 8.20
N LEU A 15 -12.94 2.76 8.34
CA LEU A 15 -14.34 3.16 8.53
C LEU A 15 -15.17 2.89 7.28
N LEU A 16 -14.64 3.16 6.08
CA LEU A 16 -15.30 2.87 4.82
C LEU A 16 -15.54 1.37 4.67
N THR A 17 -14.52 0.53 4.92
CA THR A 17 -14.67 -0.93 4.90
C THR A 17 -15.72 -1.39 5.91
N THR A 18 -15.72 -0.84 7.13
CA THR A 18 -16.71 -1.19 8.17
C THR A 18 -18.13 -0.88 7.71
N ALA A 19 -18.36 0.31 7.15
CA ALA A 19 -19.67 0.74 6.68
C ALA A 19 -20.17 -0.09 5.49
N LEU A 20 -19.27 -0.53 4.61
CA LEU A 20 -19.60 -1.29 3.40
C LEU A 20 -19.57 -2.81 3.59
N ALA A 21 -19.08 -3.32 4.73
CA ALA A 21 -18.96 -4.75 4.99
C ALA A 21 -20.28 -5.52 4.78
N PRO A 22 -21.47 -5.03 5.21
CA PRO A 22 -22.72 -5.74 4.95
C PRO A 22 -23.05 -5.92 3.46
N LEU A 23 -22.63 -4.99 2.60
CA LEU A 23 -22.80 -5.11 1.14
C LEU A 23 -21.77 -6.05 0.54
N LEU A 24 -20.53 -5.99 1.03
CA LEU A 24 -19.46 -6.90 0.64
C LEU A 24 -19.86 -8.36 0.88
N LEU A 25 -20.46 -8.66 2.04
CA LEU A 25 -20.94 -10.00 2.41
C LEU A 25 -22.08 -10.53 1.52
N LYS A 26 -22.81 -9.65 0.83
CA LYS A 26 -23.87 -10.02 -0.12
C LYS A 26 -23.37 -10.23 -1.55
N SER A 27 -22.10 -9.91 -1.83
CA SER A 27 -21.52 -10.07 -3.17
C SER A 27 -21.36 -11.54 -3.53
N ALA A 28 -21.65 -11.90 -4.79
CA ALA A 28 -21.36 -13.24 -5.31
C ALA A 28 -19.86 -13.52 -5.48
N SER A 29 -19.03 -12.47 -5.50
CA SER A 29 -17.57 -12.57 -5.61
C SER A 29 -16.93 -11.51 -4.69
N PRO A 30 -16.96 -11.71 -3.36
CA PRO A 30 -16.53 -10.70 -2.41
C PRO A 30 -15.00 -10.55 -2.39
N ARG A 31 -14.53 -9.36 -2.73
CA ARG A 31 -13.10 -9.00 -2.79
C ARG A 31 -12.87 -7.67 -2.10
N LEU A 32 -11.87 -7.62 -1.23
CA LEU A 32 -11.46 -6.40 -0.54
C LEU A 32 -9.97 -6.15 -0.77
N ILE A 33 -9.64 -4.97 -1.31
CA ILE A 33 -8.28 -4.64 -1.72
C ILE A 33 -7.87 -3.33 -1.05
N PHE A 34 -6.77 -3.36 -0.30
CA PHE A 34 -6.15 -2.18 0.30
C PHE A 34 -4.97 -1.71 -0.55
N LEU A 35 -4.89 -0.40 -0.81
CA LEU A 35 -3.78 0.17 -1.59
C LEU A 35 -2.59 0.48 -0.66
N ALA A 36 -1.64 -0.45 -0.59
CA ALA A 36 -0.41 -0.36 0.19
C ALA A 36 0.71 0.36 -0.59
N SER A 37 1.95 0.19 -0.13
CA SER A 37 3.15 0.78 -0.72
C SER A 37 4.36 -0.11 -0.46
N GLY A 38 5.36 -0.05 -1.35
CA GLY A 38 6.69 -0.62 -1.11
C GLY A 38 7.32 -0.15 0.20
N THR A 39 7.09 1.12 0.54
CA THR A 39 7.62 1.73 1.76
C THR A 39 6.98 1.21 3.05
N ALA A 40 5.90 0.43 2.94
CA ALA A 40 5.32 -0.33 4.04
C ALA A 40 5.89 -1.75 4.09
N SER A 41 7.22 -1.83 4.15
CA SER A 41 7.96 -3.05 4.42
C SER A 41 9.08 -2.77 5.42
N PHE A 42 9.11 -3.50 6.52
CA PHE A 42 10.25 -3.50 7.44
C PHE A 42 11.51 -3.95 6.72
N LYS A 43 11.42 -4.99 5.88
CA LYS A 43 12.58 -5.46 5.12
C LYS A 43 13.15 -4.38 4.20
N LEU A 44 12.29 -3.65 3.48
CA LEU A 44 12.75 -2.53 2.66
C LEU A 44 13.25 -1.36 3.52
N SER A 45 12.70 -1.14 4.72
CA SER A 45 13.14 -0.04 5.58
C SER A 45 14.58 -0.17 6.09
N GLU A 46 15.11 -1.40 6.11
CA GLU A 46 16.49 -1.72 6.47
C GLU A 46 17.47 -1.59 5.29
N ASP A 47 16.97 -1.42 4.07
CA ASP A 47 17.78 -1.28 2.86
C ASP A 47 18.25 0.17 2.70
N ASP A 48 19.51 0.42 3.03
CA ASP A 48 20.13 1.75 2.94
C ASP A 48 20.45 2.17 1.49
N THR A 49 20.33 1.26 0.51
CA THR A 49 20.43 1.59 -0.92
C THR A 49 19.14 2.22 -1.45
N PHE A 50 18.03 2.07 -0.72
CA PHE A 50 16.78 2.71 -1.08
C PHE A 50 16.80 4.19 -0.70
N ILE A 51 16.71 5.06 -1.71
CA ILE A 51 16.88 6.52 -1.58
C ILE A 51 16.06 7.16 -0.44
N LEU A 52 14.88 6.62 -0.11
CA LEU A 52 14.02 7.17 0.96
C LEU A 52 14.42 6.70 2.37
N ASN A 53 15.48 5.90 2.50
CA ASN A 53 16.03 5.42 3.78
C ASN A 53 17.40 6.04 4.09
N HIS A 54 17.99 6.82 3.18
CA HIS A 54 19.26 7.49 3.42
C HIS A 54 19.17 8.36 4.68
N ALA A 55 20.16 8.22 5.57
CA ALA A 55 20.21 8.99 6.80
C ALA A 55 20.46 10.48 6.48
N PRO A 56 19.73 11.41 7.11
CA PRO A 56 19.99 12.84 6.95
C PRO A 56 21.21 13.29 7.76
N GLU A 57 21.83 14.39 7.34
CA GLU A 57 22.94 15.05 8.04
C GLU A 57 22.64 15.33 9.52
N PRO A 58 23.64 15.35 10.43
CA PRO A 58 23.49 15.63 11.86
C PRO A 58 22.71 16.91 12.20
N GLY A 59 22.09 16.95 13.39
CA GLY A 59 21.33 18.10 13.90
C GLY A 59 19.82 17.88 14.05
N TRP A 60 19.12 18.87 14.62
CA TRP A 60 17.67 18.91 14.81
C TRP A 60 17.15 20.35 14.75
N PRO A 61 15.97 20.63 14.14
CA PRO A 61 15.11 19.69 13.41
C PRO A 61 15.75 19.23 12.09
N LYS A 62 15.47 17.98 11.70
CA LYS A 62 15.85 17.49 10.37
C LYS A 62 14.99 18.18 9.32
N GLN A 63 15.61 18.70 8.26
CA GLN A 63 14.86 19.11 7.07
C GLN A 63 14.46 17.85 6.30
N THR A 64 13.27 17.32 6.60
CA THR A 64 12.77 16.13 5.90
C THR A 64 11.90 16.53 4.72
N PHE A 65 12.17 15.93 3.56
CA PHE A 65 11.26 15.99 2.43
C PHE A 65 10.00 15.17 2.75
N ARG A 66 8.81 15.76 2.54
CA ARG A 66 7.51 15.06 2.43
C ARG A 66 7.01 14.21 3.61
N GLU A 67 7.31 14.57 4.86
CA GLU A 67 6.67 13.92 6.04
C GLU A 67 6.70 12.37 5.95
N LEU A 68 7.82 11.84 5.43
CA LEU A 68 8.00 10.41 5.15
C LEU A 68 7.67 9.52 6.36
N PRO A 69 8.03 9.89 7.61
CA PRO A 69 7.62 9.11 8.78
C PRO A 69 6.11 8.89 8.85
N ALA A 70 5.29 9.92 8.60
CA ALA A 70 3.83 9.82 8.59
C ALA A 70 3.34 8.88 7.48
N TYR A 71 3.89 9.01 6.27
CA TYR A 71 3.46 8.19 5.14
C TYR A 71 3.82 6.71 5.35
N LYS A 72 5.08 6.39 5.64
CA LYS A 72 5.55 5.01 5.84
C LYS A 72 4.78 4.31 6.97
N SER A 73 4.70 4.97 8.13
CA SER A 73 3.99 4.42 9.30
C SER A 73 2.49 4.24 9.04
N SER A 74 1.84 5.18 8.34
CA SER A 74 0.43 5.04 7.98
C SER A 74 0.17 3.83 7.06
N LYS A 75 1.08 3.54 6.12
CA LYS A 75 0.94 2.40 5.21
C LYS A 75 1.26 1.06 5.89
N ILE A 76 2.15 1.05 6.89
CA ILE A 76 2.34 -0.11 7.79
C ILE A 76 1.08 -0.35 8.64
N ALA A 77 0.49 0.69 9.21
CA ALA A 77 -0.75 0.56 9.97
C ALA A 77 -1.90 0.01 9.09
N LEU A 78 -2.02 0.50 7.85
CA LEU A 78 -2.98 0.00 6.87
C LEU A 78 -2.76 -1.50 6.55
N ASN A 79 -1.50 -1.94 6.44
CA ASN A 79 -1.17 -3.35 6.26
C ASN A 79 -1.70 -4.22 7.41
N MET A 80 -1.55 -3.77 8.66
CA MET A 80 -2.09 -4.48 9.83
C MET A 80 -3.62 -4.50 9.83
N ILE A 81 -4.28 -3.39 9.49
CA ILE A 81 -5.74 -3.33 9.36
C ILE A 81 -6.24 -4.31 8.29
N MET A 82 -5.56 -4.38 7.14
CA MET A 82 -5.87 -5.35 6.10
C MET A 82 -5.76 -6.79 6.61
N ARG A 83 -4.68 -7.12 7.32
CA ARG A 83 -4.45 -8.44 7.93
C ARG A 83 -5.60 -8.83 8.88
N ASP A 84 -6.11 -7.88 9.65
CA ASP A 84 -7.23 -8.12 10.56
C ASP A 84 -8.55 -8.29 9.81
N TRP A 85 -8.81 -7.50 8.77
CA TRP A 85 -9.98 -7.71 7.90
C TRP A 85 -9.95 -9.07 7.21
N GLU A 86 -8.78 -9.52 6.75
CA GLU A 86 -8.63 -10.87 6.20
C GLU A 86 -8.99 -11.93 7.24
N ARG A 87 -8.50 -11.80 8.49
CA ARG A 87 -8.84 -12.72 9.58
C ARG A 87 -10.34 -12.70 9.90
N LEU A 88 -10.94 -11.51 9.99
CA LEU A 88 -12.34 -11.33 10.36
C LEU A 88 -13.29 -11.94 9.32
N LEU A 89 -13.02 -11.71 8.04
CA LEU A 89 -13.91 -12.10 6.94
C LEU A 89 -13.58 -13.47 6.31
N ARG A 90 -12.53 -14.14 6.79
CA ARG A 90 -12.06 -15.42 6.21
C ARG A 90 -13.16 -16.47 6.15
N LYS A 91 -13.94 -16.61 7.22
CA LYS A 91 -15.03 -17.60 7.30
C LYS A 91 -16.24 -17.23 6.46
N ASP A 92 -16.38 -15.96 6.10
CA ASP A 92 -17.41 -15.46 5.18
C ASP A 92 -17.01 -15.63 3.71
N GLY A 93 -15.81 -16.16 3.41
CA GLY A 93 -15.32 -16.38 2.05
C GLY A 93 -14.86 -15.12 1.32
N VAL A 94 -14.73 -13.98 2.02
CA VAL A 94 -14.19 -12.75 1.43
C VAL A 94 -12.69 -12.90 1.21
N LYS A 95 -12.24 -12.69 -0.01
CA LYS A 95 -10.82 -12.66 -0.33
C LYS A 95 -10.28 -11.25 -0.11
N VAL A 96 -9.17 -11.13 0.62
CA VAL A 96 -8.61 -9.84 1.04
C VAL A 96 -7.14 -9.74 0.64
N TRP A 97 -6.70 -8.60 0.13
CA TRP A 97 -5.29 -8.32 -0.18
C TRP A 97 -4.91 -6.89 0.16
N ALA A 98 -3.60 -6.66 0.23
CA ALA A 98 -3.04 -5.36 -0.06
C ALA A 98 -2.31 -5.39 -1.41
N VAL A 99 -2.21 -4.23 -2.07
CA VAL A 99 -1.51 -4.09 -3.35
C VAL A 99 -0.54 -2.92 -3.27
N ASN A 100 0.73 -3.19 -3.55
CA ASN A 100 1.73 -2.17 -3.83
C ASN A 100 1.74 -1.90 -5.35
N PRO A 101 1.29 -0.71 -5.79
CA PRO A 101 1.23 -0.39 -7.22
C PRO A 101 2.62 -0.12 -7.84
N GLY A 102 3.64 0.05 -7.00
CA GLY A 102 5.00 0.43 -7.40
C GLY A 102 5.24 1.93 -7.35
N PHE A 103 6.44 2.35 -7.77
CA PHE A 103 6.81 3.75 -7.89
C PHE A 103 6.30 4.30 -9.24
N LEU A 104 5.26 5.13 -9.21
CA LEU A 104 4.53 5.57 -10.39
C LEU A 104 4.51 7.10 -10.54
N ALA A 105 4.60 7.57 -11.77
CA ALA A 105 4.60 8.98 -12.14
C ALA A 105 3.18 9.56 -12.00
N THR A 106 2.80 9.89 -10.77
CA THR A 106 1.49 10.46 -10.40
C THR A 106 1.68 11.72 -9.57
N GLY A 107 0.63 12.54 -9.44
CA GLY A 107 0.68 13.76 -8.61
C GLY A 107 0.99 13.50 -7.13
N LEU A 108 0.83 12.26 -6.62
CA LEU A 108 1.20 11.89 -5.25
C LEU A 108 2.71 12.09 -5.01
N GLY A 109 3.53 11.77 -6.01
CA GLY A 109 4.98 11.92 -5.94
C GLY A 109 5.46 13.33 -6.32
N GLY A 110 4.57 14.33 -6.40
CA GLY A 110 4.89 15.68 -6.85
C GLY A 110 4.94 15.80 -8.37
N ASP A 111 5.99 16.44 -8.89
CA ASP A 111 6.14 16.71 -10.32
C ASP A 111 6.32 15.40 -11.12
N VAL A 112 5.37 15.14 -12.04
CA VAL A 112 5.31 13.91 -12.84
C VAL A 112 6.51 13.75 -13.76
N GLU A 113 7.01 14.84 -14.34
CA GLU A 113 8.14 14.79 -15.28
C GLU A 113 9.46 14.56 -14.52
N VAL A 114 9.61 15.12 -13.32
CA VAL A 114 10.73 14.79 -12.43
C VAL A 114 10.67 13.31 -12.02
N LEU A 115 9.49 12.81 -11.63
CA LEU A 115 9.32 11.41 -11.25
C LEU A 115 9.72 10.44 -12.37
N LYS A 116 9.30 10.71 -13.61
CA LYS A 116 9.69 9.90 -14.78
C LYS A 116 11.21 9.85 -14.94
N LYS A 117 11.89 10.99 -14.80
CA LYS A 117 13.36 11.08 -14.92
C LYS A 117 14.09 10.24 -13.86
N ILE A 118 13.49 10.04 -12.69
CA ILE A 118 14.05 9.21 -11.61
C ILE A 118 13.49 7.78 -11.61
N GLY A 119 12.90 7.34 -12.72
CA GLY A 119 12.52 5.94 -12.94
C GLY A 119 11.11 5.56 -12.47
N ALA A 120 10.23 6.52 -12.19
CA ALA A 120 8.82 6.21 -11.91
C ALA A 120 8.12 5.66 -13.16
N GLY A 121 7.40 4.56 -13.00
CA GLY A 121 6.64 3.93 -14.08
C GLY A 121 5.34 4.64 -14.41
N GLU A 122 4.74 4.31 -15.55
CA GLU A 122 3.45 4.85 -15.98
C GLU A 122 2.30 4.42 -15.04
N PRO A 123 1.34 5.30 -14.70
CA PRO A 123 0.21 4.99 -13.81
C PRO A 123 -0.60 3.76 -14.23
N ARG A 124 -0.70 3.48 -15.54
CA ARG A 124 -1.37 2.30 -16.09
C ARG A 124 -0.85 1.00 -15.46
N LEU A 125 0.43 0.92 -15.15
CA LEU A 125 1.04 -0.27 -14.55
C LEU A 125 0.50 -0.57 -13.14
N GLY A 126 0.10 0.47 -12.40
CA GLY A 126 -0.61 0.31 -11.12
C GLY A 126 -2.04 -0.19 -11.31
N GLY A 127 -2.72 0.26 -12.36
CA GLY A 127 -4.04 -0.25 -12.75
C GLY A 127 -4.00 -1.72 -13.17
N GLU A 128 -2.98 -2.13 -13.92
CA GLU A 128 -2.81 -3.52 -14.38
C GLU A 128 -2.62 -4.51 -13.23
N ILE A 129 -1.82 -4.17 -12.21
CA ILE A 129 -1.65 -5.07 -11.05
C ILE A 129 -2.95 -5.19 -10.24
N LEU A 130 -3.69 -4.09 -10.06
CA LEU A 130 -5.00 -4.11 -9.40
C LEU A 130 -6.00 -4.97 -10.20
N ARG A 131 -6.06 -4.78 -11.52
CA ARG A 131 -6.91 -5.57 -12.41
C ARG A 131 -6.61 -7.06 -12.26
N ASN A 132 -5.33 -7.45 -12.28
CA ASN A 132 -4.92 -8.84 -12.12
C ASN A 132 -5.40 -9.45 -10.78
N VAL A 133 -5.42 -8.67 -9.67
CA VAL A 133 -5.97 -9.14 -8.38
C VAL A 133 -7.49 -9.30 -8.46
N VAL A 134 -8.19 -8.34 -9.07
CA VAL A 134 -9.65 -8.40 -9.25
C VAL A 134 -10.06 -9.59 -10.13
N GLU A 135 -9.33 -9.85 -11.22
CA GLU A 135 -9.54 -10.95 -12.17
C GLU A 135 -9.09 -12.32 -11.62
N GLY A 136 -8.54 -12.37 -10.40
CA GLY A 136 -8.28 -13.62 -9.69
C GLY A 136 -6.90 -14.24 -9.93
N LYS A 137 -5.99 -13.57 -10.66
CA LYS A 137 -4.62 -14.05 -10.89
C LYS A 137 -3.86 -14.35 -9.60
N TYR A 138 -4.19 -13.65 -8.52
CA TYR A 138 -3.53 -13.75 -7.21
C TYR A 138 -4.42 -14.34 -6.12
N ASP A 139 -5.42 -15.14 -6.49
CA ASP A 139 -6.35 -15.74 -5.52
C ASP A 139 -5.67 -16.64 -4.48
N ALA A 140 -4.65 -17.38 -4.90
CA ALA A 140 -3.83 -18.22 -4.01
C ALA A 140 -3.00 -17.39 -3.00
N LEU A 141 -2.83 -16.08 -3.23
CA LEU A 141 -2.02 -15.19 -2.41
C LEU A 141 -2.87 -14.26 -1.53
N GLN A 142 -4.12 -14.63 -1.23
CA GLN A 142 -4.95 -13.87 -0.28
C GLN A 142 -4.24 -13.65 1.07
N GLY A 143 -4.49 -12.48 1.66
CA GLY A 143 -3.88 -12.04 2.92
C GLY A 143 -2.44 -11.55 2.80
N LYS A 144 -1.90 -11.42 1.58
CA LYS A 144 -0.54 -10.90 1.29
C LYS A 144 -0.58 -9.50 0.68
N VAL A 145 0.60 -8.89 0.57
CA VAL A 145 0.82 -7.66 -0.21
C VAL A 145 1.32 -8.04 -1.60
N ILE A 146 0.51 -7.80 -2.63
CA ILE A 146 0.86 -8.12 -4.02
C ILE A 146 1.70 -6.99 -4.62
N SER A 147 2.79 -7.35 -5.30
CA SER A 147 3.68 -6.38 -5.95
C SER A 147 4.38 -6.98 -7.17
N ARG A 148 4.58 -6.17 -8.21
CA ARG A 148 5.37 -6.53 -9.40
C ARG A 148 6.86 -6.72 -9.10
N HIS A 149 7.35 -6.09 -8.04
CA HIS A 149 8.76 -6.16 -7.61
C HIS A 149 8.95 -7.13 -6.44
N GLY A 150 7.87 -7.77 -5.99
CA GLY A 150 7.92 -8.76 -4.92
C GLY A 150 8.42 -10.11 -5.42
N LYS A 151 9.13 -10.84 -4.56
CA LYS A 151 9.49 -12.24 -4.84
C LYS A 151 8.21 -13.05 -4.97
N ASP A 152 8.09 -13.81 -6.05
CA ASP A 152 6.89 -14.61 -6.38
C ASP A 152 5.59 -13.77 -6.41
N GLY A 153 5.70 -12.47 -6.72
CA GLY A 153 4.59 -11.53 -6.74
C GLY A 153 4.18 -10.97 -5.38
N VAL A 154 4.95 -11.25 -4.32
CA VAL A 154 4.66 -10.85 -2.93
C VAL A 154 5.72 -9.89 -2.39
N GLN A 155 5.27 -8.74 -1.90
CA GLN A 155 6.12 -7.82 -1.14
C GLN A 155 6.31 -8.37 0.29
N ALA A 156 7.54 -8.27 0.80
CA ALA A 156 7.83 -8.55 2.20
C ALA A 156 7.11 -7.56 3.13
N TRP A 157 6.83 -8.00 4.36
CA TRP A 157 6.28 -7.13 5.39
C TRP A 157 7.30 -6.12 5.90
#